data_AF-A0A9E2RA56-F1
#
_entry.id   AF-A0A9E2RA56-F1
#
_cell.length_a   1.000
_cell.length_b   1.000
_cell.length_c   1.000
_cell.angle_alpha   90.00
_cell.angle_beta   90.00
_cell.angle_gamma   90.00
#
_symmetry.space_group_name_H-M   'P 1'
#
loop_
_entity.id
_entity.type
_entity.pdbx_description
1 polymer ?
#
loop_
_entity_poly.entity_id
_entity_poly.type
_entity_poly.pdbx_seq_one_letter_code
_entity_poly.pdbx_strand_id
1 'polypeptide(L)'
;MQLLKKRWLPTMTAGAALALSAFTGSALAQPELITKDDVITGTMNIEFDTRTRKDTSGDLREGSTALGAKDKYTFNLRVADTTEFTGEVQRSPNLYSKVIGKKKQEASLFFKINLAVMNPKDLKQKKNVGSWVGTVPIDTASGAFDLAGGSAKESALRIAIDAVGRAPAFTENFGGRLIGKAEKKETLAAYTFKRVVGNKTVEIKVQKTDPIRFENVSLAKGPNENYPRTSVNGRLDYDYETGNWYTDGLRFKYTLDGREMEDIVTGSIKWVEDPDRKSNGKGYYDFNIRFNETKKGGSESAAFEKMSDEDAFFAVDDSLSCLTGRIHYVDTMAGDTVSASQVTYKLNANKLSRQQIMNFFKAWMLAVGPTNDE
;
A
#
# COMPACT_ATOMS: atom_id res chain seq x y z
N MET A 1 -15.38 86.21 -54.35
CA MET A 1 -16.01 86.82 -53.16
C MET A 1 -16.32 85.69 -52.19
N GLN A 2 -15.62 85.63 -51.04
CA GLN A 2 -15.90 84.83 -49.83
C GLN A 2 -15.97 83.28 -50.00
N LEU A 3 -15.39 82.40 -49.18
CA LEU A 3 -14.77 82.50 -47.86
C LEU A 3 -13.96 81.20 -47.64
N LEU A 4 -12.76 81.32 -47.07
CA LEU A 4 -11.94 80.24 -46.54
C LEU A 4 -12.73 79.32 -45.60
N LYS A 5 -12.51 77.98 -45.67
CA LYS A 5 -12.39 77.14 -44.47
C LYS A 5 -11.35 76.03 -44.63
N LYS A 6 -10.27 76.20 -43.87
CA LYS A 6 -9.20 75.27 -43.53
C LYS A 6 -9.73 74.30 -42.45
N ARG A 7 -9.50 72.98 -42.58
CA ARG A 7 -9.53 72.00 -41.46
C ARG A 7 -9.01 70.64 -41.95
N TRP A 8 -7.75 70.33 -41.64
CA TRP A 8 -7.29 69.43 -40.56
C TRP A 8 -7.46 67.93 -40.91
N LEU A 9 -6.36 67.30 -41.35
CA LEU A 9 -6.16 65.86 -41.29
C LEU A 9 -6.02 65.43 -39.82
N PRO A 10 -6.69 64.34 -39.38
CA PRO A 10 -6.23 63.58 -38.25
C PRO A 10 -5.24 62.50 -38.70
N THR A 11 -4.01 62.65 -38.22
CA THR A 11 -3.00 61.60 -38.04
C THR A 11 -3.61 60.41 -37.31
N MET A 12 -3.68 59.24 -37.95
CA MET A 12 -3.89 57.97 -37.28
C MET A 12 -2.58 57.55 -36.59
N THR A 13 -2.47 57.83 -35.30
CA THR A 13 -1.49 57.21 -34.41
C THR A 13 -1.86 55.73 -34.22
N ALA A 14 -1.02 54.84 -34.74
CA ALA A 14 -1.04 53.42 -34.41
C ALA A 14 -0.63 53.23 -32.94
N GLY A 15 -1.60 53.08 -32.05
CA GLY A 15 -1.37 52.63 -30.68
C GLY A 15 -1.14 51.12 -30.67
N ALA A 16 0.12 50.70 -30.60
CA ALA A 16 0.47 49.32 -30.25
C ALA A 16 0.08 49.08 -28.79
N ALA A 17 -1.11 48.54 -28.56
CA ALA A 17 -1.49 47.99 -27.26
C ALA A 17 -0.72 46.67 -27.06
N LEU A 18 0.40 46.73 -26.34
CA LEU A 18 1.00 45.56 -25.70
C LEU A 18 -0.02 45.02 -24.69
N ALA A 19 -0.79 44.03 -25.11
CA ALA A 19 -1.56 43.20 -24.20
C ALA A 19 -0.55 42.42 -23.34
N LEU A 20 -0.22 42.96 -22.16
CA LEU A 20 0.33 42.15 -21.09
C LEU A 20 -0.76 41.14 -20.72
N SER A 21 -0.63 39.93 -21.26
CA SER A 21 -1.30 38.74 -20.76
C SER A 21 -0.86 38.57 -19.31
N ALA A 22 -1.66 39.09 -18.37
CA ALA A 22 -1.56 38.71 -16.99
C ALA A 22 -1.82 37.20 -16.95
N PHE A 23 -0.74 36.41 -16.91
CA PHE A 23 -0.80 35.05 -16.41
C PHE A 23 -1.23 35.15 -14.95
N THR A 24 -2.54 35.18 -14.71
CA THR A 24 -3.09 34.77 -13.44
C THR A 24 -2.74 33.30 -13.32
N GLY A 25 -1.61 33.00 -12.69
CA GLY A 25 -1.29 31.64 -12.29
C GLY A 25 -2.45 31.15 -11.45
N SER A 26 -3.23 30.20 -11.98
CA SER A 26 -4.20 29.47 -11.20
C SER A 26 -3.48 28.97 -9.96
N ALA A 27 -3.88 29.45 -8.79
CA ALA A 27 -3.42 28.88 -7.54
C ALA A 27 -3.76 27.39 -7.59
N LEU A 28 -2.76 26.55 -7.87
CA LEU A 28 -2.93 25.11 -7.94
C LEU A 28 -3.39 24.65 -6.56
N ALA A 29 -4.59 24.08 -6.50
CA ALA A 29 -5.19 23.62 -5.25
C ALA A 29 -4.23 22.64 -4.58
N GLN A 30 -3.90 22.91 -3.31
CA GLN A 30 -3.18 21.91 -2.53
C GLN A 30 -4.06 20.66 -2.38
N PRO A 31 -3.48 19.45 -2.35
CA PRO A 31 -4.25 18.24 -2.12
C PRO A 31 -5.07 18.37 -0.84
N GLU A 32 -6.37 18.06 -0.92
CA GLU A 32 -7.26 18.04 0.24
C GLU A 32 -6.70 17.05 1.27
N LEU A 33 -6.39 17.55 2.47
CA LEU A 33 -5.94 16.73 3.60
C LEU A 33 -7.13 16.23 4.40
N ILE A 34 -7.10 14.96 4.77
CA ILE A 34 -8.16 14.24 5.46
C ILE A 34 -7.68 13.89 6.86
N THR A 35 -8.46 14.27 7.86
CA THR A 35 -8.41 13.72 9.22
C THR A 35 -9.75 13.06 9.49
N LYS A 36 -9.76 11.73 9.54
CA LYS A 36 -10.97 10.94 9.64
C LYS A 36 -10.68 9.51 10.08
N ASP A 37 -11.58 8.95 10.87
CA ASP A 37 -11.59 7.53 11.19
C ASP A 37 -12.08 6.68 10.00
N ASP A 38 -11.68 5.40 10.00
CA ASP A 38 -12.15 4.38 9.05
C ASP A 38 -11.94 4.74 7.56
N VAL A 39 -10.85 5.44 7.22
CA VAL A 39 -10.48 5.74 5.83
C VAL A 39 -10.05 4.50 5.04
N ILE A 40 -9.56 3.46 5.71
CA ILE A 40 -9.45 2.11 5.15
C ILE A 40 -10.22 1.18 6.07
N THR A 41 -11.34 0.67 5.60
CA THR A 41 -12.27 -0.11 6.40
C THR A 41 -12.87 -1.27 5.63
N GLY A 42 -13.24 -2.34 6.32
CA GLY A 42 -13.89 -3.50 5.73
C GLY A 42 -13.33 -4.79 6.28
N THR A 43 -13.53 -5.89 5.56
CA THR A 43 -13.16 -7.22 6.01
C THR A 43 -12.36 -7.99 4.98
N MET A 44 -11.55 -8.90 5.47
CA MET A 44 -10.83 -9.90 4.70
C MET A 44 -10.97 -11.25 5.39
N ASN A 45 -11.31 -12.29 4.63
CA ASN A 45 -11.27 -13.67 5.08
C ASN A 45 -10.07 -14.35 4.43
N ILE A 46 -9.27 -15.03 5.23
CA ILE A 46 -8.09 -15.73 4.78
C ILE A 46 -8.29 -17.24 5.00
N GLU A 47 -8.06 -18.02 3.95
CA GLU A 47 -8.02 -19.48 3.99
C GLU A 47 -6.57 -19.92 3.77
N PHE A 48 -5.97 -20.66 4.72
CA PHE A 48 -4.59 -21.14 4.63
C PHE A 48 -4.50 -22.62 4.24
N ASP A 49 -5.06 -22.96 3.08
CA ASP A 49 -5.05 -24.33 2.55
C ASP A 49 -3.63 -24.90 2.45
N THR A 50 -2.60 -24.06 2.23
CA THR A 50 -1.22 -24.54 2.15
C THR A 50 -0.67 -25.06 3.49
N ARG A 51 -1.30 -24.63 4.60
CA ARG A 51 -0.93 -25.03 5.95
C ARG A 51 -1.63 -26.31 6.38
N THR A 52 -2.87 -26.50 5.95
CA THR A 52 -3.74 -27.60 6.42
C THR A 52 -3.76 -28.80 5.47
N ARG A 53 -3.67 -28.58 4.15
CA ARG A 53 -3.71 -29.65 3.15
C ARG A 53 -2.30 -30.11 2.83
N LYS A 54 -1.81 -31.10 3.56
CA LYS A 54 -0.50 -31.72 3.32
C LYS A 54 -0.57 -32.77 2.22
N ASP A 55 0.55 -32.96 1.52
CA ASP A 55 0.66 -34.01 0.51
C ASP A 55 0.59 -35.40 1.14
N THR A 56 -0.25 -36.26 0.58
CA THR A 56 -0.37 -37.68 0.97
C THR A 56 0.01 -38.63 -0.17
N SER A 57 0.34 -38.09 -1.36
CA SER A 57 0.70 -38.89 -2.53
C SER A 57 2.09 -39.53 -2.40
N GLY A 58 2.98 -38.91 -1.63
CA GLY A 58 4.39 -39.33 -1.51
C GLY A 58 5.28 -38.85 -2.66
N ASP A 59 4.71 -38.16 -3.65
CA ASP A 59 5.43 -37.66 -4.82
C ASP A 59 6.22 -36.37 -4.54
N LEU A 60 5.76 -35.57 -3.57
CA LEU A 60 6.36 -34.30 -3.22
C LEU A 60 7.36 -34.43 -2.07
N ARG A 61 8.23 -33.42 -1.91
CA ARG A 61 9.14 -33.35 -0.75
C ARG A 61 8.34 -33.47 0.55
N GLU A 62 8.94 -34.10 1.55
CA GLU A 62 8.32 -34.27 2.86
C GLU A 62 7.89 -32.93 3.46
N GLY A 63 6.71 -32.89 4.08
CA GLY A 63 6.10 -31.68 4.63
C GLY A 63 5.47 -30.72 3.60
N SER A 64 5.56 -31.03 2.30
CA SER A 64 4.92 -30.22 1.25
C SER A 64 3.41 -30.14 1.43
N THR A 65 2.84 -29.02 0.99
CA THR A 65 1.39 -28.95 0.78
C THR A 65 0.98 -29.78 -0.44
N ALA A 66 -0.28 -30.20 -0.47
CA ALA A 66 -0.87 -30.93 -1.58
C ALA A 66 -0.81 -30.11 -2.88
N LEU A 67 -0.66 -30.80 -4.01
CA LEU A 67 -0.68 -30.16 -5.33
C LEU A 67 -2.00 -29.38 -5.52
N GLY A 68 -1.88 -28.12 -5.95
CA GLY A 68 -3.01 -27.22 -6.17
C GLY A 68 -3.57 -26.55 -4.91
N ALA A 69 -3.04 -26.82 -3.72
CA ALA A 69 -3.38 -26.06 -2.52
C ALA A 69 -2.88 -24.60 -2.64
N LYS A 70 -3.73 -23.66 -2.23
CA LYS A 70 -3.48 -22.21 -2.33
C LYS A 70 -4.06 -21.47 -1.15
N ASP A 71 -3.33 -20.51 -0.62
CA ASP A 71 -3.92 -19.58 0.35
C ASP A 71 -4.81 -18.58 -0.41
N LYS A 72 -5.94 -18.19 0.17
CA LYS A 72 -6.88 -17.23 -0.44
C LYS A 72 -7.20 -16.11 0.52
N TYR A 73 -7.10 -14.87 0.04
CA TYR A 73 -7.43 -13.66 0.78
C TYR A 73 -8.61 -13.01 0.07
N THR A 74 -9.83 -13.24 0.57
CA THR A 74 -11.05 -12.66 0.00
C THR A 74 -11.45 -11.46 0.80
N PHE A 75 -11.63 -10.30 0.17
CA PHE A 75 -11.88 -9.06 0.91
C PHE A 75 -12.88 -8.14 0.22
N ASN A 76 -13.45 -7.27 1.04
CA ASN A 76 -14.18 -6.09 0.64
C ASN A 76 -13.68 -4.93 1.51
N LEU A 77 -12.92 -4.02 0.91
CA LEU A 77 -12.28 -2.90 1.58
C LEU A 77 -12.69 -1.59 0.90
N ARG A 78 -13.20 -0.67 1.70
CA ARG A 78 -13.40 0.73 1.35
C ARG A 78 -12.15 1.53 1.66
N VAL A 79 -11.72 2.37 0.72
CA VAL A 79 -10.49 3.15 0.79
C VAL A 79 -10.77 4.61 0.40
N ALA A 80 -10.28 5.53 1.22
CA ALA A 80 -10.41 6.99 1.04
C ALA A 80 -11.86 7.41 0.73
N ASP A 81 -12.82 6.82 1.47
CA ASP A 81 -14.28 7.02 1.44
C ASP A 81 -15.03 6.74 0.15
N THR A 82 -14.34 6.72 -0.99
CA THR A 82 -14.95 6.84 -2.30
C THR A 82 -14.60 5.70 -3.22
N THR A 83 -13.71 4.80 -2.79
CA THR A 83 -13.32 3.62 -3.55
C THR A 83 -13.63 2.36 -2.75
N GLU A 84 -14.14 1.34 -3.41
CA GLU A 84 -14.33 0.00 -2.88
C GLU A 84 -13.51 -0.99 -3.73
N PHE A 85 -12.71 -1.81 -3.05
CA PHE A 85 -11.95 -2.92 -3.61
C PHE A 85 -12.58 -4.22 -3.11
N THR A 86 -13.11 -5.03 -4.01
CA THR A 86 -13.75 -6.30 -3.64
C THR A 86 -13.23 -7.44 -4.51
N GLY A 87 -12.77 -8.52 -3.91
CA GLY A 87 -12.34 -9.69 -4.66
C GLY A 87 -11.36 -10.54 -3.87
N GLU A 88 -10.43 -11.16 -4.57
CA GLU A 88 -9.49 -12.09 -3.95
C GLU A 88 -8.06 -11.91 -4.46
N VAL A 89 -7.11 -12.23 -3.58
CA VAL A 89 -5.74 -12.59 -3.93
C VAL A 89 -5.56 -14.07 -3.60
N GLN A 90 -4.89 -14.83 -4.47
CA GLN A 90 -4.53 -16.22 -4.20
C GLN A 90 -3.02 -16.36 -4.20
N ARG A 91 -2.48 -17.15 -3.27
CA ARG A 91 -1.06 -17.47 -3.17
C ARG A 91 -0.84 -18.96 -3.37
N SER A 92 0.03 -19.30 -4.32
CA SER A 92 0.47 -20.68 -4.56
C SER A 92 1.96 -20.80 -4.19
N PRO A 93 2.40 -21.85 -3.47
CA PRO A 93 3.80 -22.09 -3.20
C PRO A 93 4.48 -22.89 -4.32
N ASN A 94 5.81 -22.95 -4.29
CA ASN A 94 6.57 -23.86 -5.12
C ASN A 94 6.46 -25.26 -4.56
N LEU A 95 6.23 -26.24 -5.44
CA LEU A 95 6.25 -27.66 -5.06
C LEU A 95 7.29 -28.39 -5.90
N TYR A 96 8.03 -29.29 -5.26
CA TYR A 96 9.10 -30.06 -5.89
C TYR A 96 8.89 -31.54 -5.61
N SER A 97 9.17 -32.38 -6.61
CA SER A 97 9.13 -33.83 -6.44
C SER A 97 10.20 -34.30 -5.47
N LYS A 98 9.92 -35.35 -4.68
CA LYS A 98 10.87 -35.93 -3.72
C LYS A 98 12.13 -36.49 -4.37
N VAL A 99 11.98 -37.27 -5.45
CA VAL A 99 13.07 -38.10 -6.01
C VAL A 99 14.07 -37.29 -6.83
N ILE A 100 13.61 -36.47 -7.78
CA ILE A 100 14.48 -35.79 -8.75
C ILE A 100 14.48 -34.26 -8.58
N GLY A 101 13.79 -33.73 -7.57
CA GLY A 101 13.69 -32.29 -7.33
C GLY A 101 13.01 -31.49 -8.44
N LYS A 102 12.29 -32.13 -9.37
CA LYS A 102 11.58 -31.45 -10.45
C LYS A 102 10.45 -30.60 -9.89
N LYS A 103 10.35 -29.34 -10.33
CA LYS A 103 9.26 -28.44 -9.97
C LYS A 103 7.93 -28.98 -10.53
N LYS A 104 6.94 -29.13 -9.66
CA LYS A 104 5.58 -29.63 -9.93
C LYS A 104 4.53 -28.52 -9.89
N GLN A 105 4.80 -27.45 -9.14
CA GLN A 105 3.97 -26.25 -9.07
C GLN A 105 4.86 -25.02 -8.96
N GLU A 106 4.52 -23.96 -9.67
CA GLU A 106 5.19 -22.67 -9.57
C GLU A 106 4.55 -21.78 -8.52
N ALA A 107 5.37 -21.14 -7.72
CA ALA A 107 4.89 -20.13 -6.80
C ALA A 107 4.42 -18.88 -7.55
N SER A 108 3.29 -18.33 -7.12
CA SER A 108 2.72 -17.13 -7.70
C SER A 108 1.69 -16.49 -6.78
N LEU A 109 1.46 -15.20 -6.99
CA LEU A 109 0.24 -14.52 -6.56
C LEU A 109 -0.68 -14.33 -7.75
N PHE A 110 -1.98 -14.45 -7.54
CA PHE A 110 -3.01 -14.17 -8.53
C PHE A 110 -4.00 -13.16 -7.96
N PHE A 111 -4.17 -12.03 -8.64
CA PHE A 111 -5.03 -10.94 -8.25
C PHE A 111 -6.31 -10.96 -9.09
N LYS A 112 -7.46 -10.87 -8.41
CA LYS A 112 -8.77 -10.72 -9.04
C LYS A 112 -9.65 -9.82 -8.19
N ILE A 113 -9.51 -8.51 -8.37
CA ILE A 113 -10.13 -7.49 -7.54
C ILE A 113 -11.00 -6.59 -8.41
N ASN A 114 -12.28 -6.47 -8.10
CA ASN A 114 -13.19 -5.49 -8.68
C ASN A 114 -12.98 -4.12 -8.02
N LEU A 115 -13.04 -3.07 -8.83
CA LEU A 115 -12.91 -1.67 -8.42
C LEU A 115 -14.25 -0.98 -8.60
N ALA A 116 -14.78 -0.41 -7.54
CA ALA A 116 -15.97 0.43 -7.58
C ALA A 116 -15.70 1.81 -6.99
N VAL A 117 -16.38 2.82 -7.53
CA VAL A 117 -16.41 4.17 -6.95
C VAL A 117 -17.79 4.43 -6.37
N MET A 118 -17.83 5.10 -5.22
CA MET A 118 -19.06 5.53 -4.57
C MET A 118 -19.36 6.98 -4.92
N ASN A 119 -20.65 7.30 -5.04
CA ASN A 119 -21.10 8.66 -5.28
C ASN A 119 -20.89 9.51 -4.01
N PRO A 120 -20.07 10.58 -4.04
CA PRO A 120 -19.83 11.41 -2.86
C PRO A 120 -21.10 12.10 -2.32
N LYS A 121 -22.13 12.26 -3.16
CA LYS A 121 -23.43 12.85 -2.76
C LYS A 121 -24.39 11.83 -2.15
N ASP A 122 -24.19 10.55 -2.44
CA ASP A 122 -24.99 9.44 -1.90
C ASP A 122 -24.13 8.16 -1.87
N LEU A 123 -23.49 7.91 -0.72
CA LEU A 123 -22.55 6.80 -0.55
C LEU A 123 -23.22 5.41 -0.67
N LYS A 124 -24.55 5.33 -0.77
CA LYS A 124 -25.27 4.07 -1.05
C LYS A 124 -25.19 3.69 -2.54
N GLN A 125 -24.95 4.66 -3.40
CA GLN A 125 -24.78 4.44 -4.83
C GLN A 125 -23.33 4.13 -5.16
N LYS A 126 -23.10 2.95 -5.71
CA LYS A 126 -21.78 2.52 -6.19
C LYS A 126 -21.82 2.15 -7.66
N LYS A 127 -20.71 2.36 -8.34
CA LYS A 127 -20.53 1.98 -9.73
C LYS A 127 -19.21 1.24 -9.89
N ASN A 128 -19.26 0.05 -10.47
CA ASN A 128 -18.06 -0.66 -10.89
C ASN A 128 -17.39 0.15 -12.00
N VAL A 129 -16.09 0.40 -11.85
CA VAL A 129 -15.28 1.18 -12.77
C VAL A 129 -14.16 0.37 -13.40
N GLY A 130 -13.93 -0.87 -12.95
CA GLY A 130 -12.90 -1.71 -13.54
C GLY A 130 -12.40 -2.77 -12.57
N SER A 131 -11.16 -3.19 -12.78
CA SER A 131 -10.56 -4.28 -12.01
C SER A 131 -9.04 -4.13 -11.84
N TRP A 132 -8.51 -4.66 -10.75
CA TRP A 132 -7.10 -4.97 -10.56
C TRP A 132 -6.91 -6.47 -10.69
N VAL A 133 -6.24 -6.90 -11.75
CA VAL A 133 -6.11 -8.31 -12.14
C VAL A 133 -4.69 -8.66 -12.58
N GLY A 134 -4.34 -9.93 -12.47
CA GLY A 134 -3.15 -10.50 -13.10
C GLY A 134 -2.37 -11.43 -12.19
N THR A 135 -1.29 -12.00 -12.74
CA THR A 135 -0.43 -12.96 -12.06
C THR A 135 0.92 -12.35 -11.77
N VAL A 136 1.44 -12.57 -10.57
CA VAL A 136 2.80 -12.21 -10.16
C VAL A 136 3.57 -13.50 -9.92
N PRO A 137 4.46 -13.91 -10.84
CA PRO A 137 5.36 -15.04 -10.59
C PRO A 137 6.37 -14.70 -9.49
N ILE A 138 6.83 -15.73 -8.78
CA ILE A 138 7.91 -15.61 -7.80
C ILE A 138 9.17 -16.27 -8.38
N ASP A 139 10.23 -15.49 -8.52
CA ASP A 139 11.55 -15.97 -8.89
C ASP A 139 12.12 -16.87 -7.79
N THR A 140 12.50 -18.09 -8.16
CA THR A 140 12.90 -19.10 -7.17
C THR A 140 14.33 -18.97 -6.70
N ALA A 141 15.17 -18.20 -7.39
CA ALA A 141 16.55 -17.98 -6.98
C ALA A 141 16.67 -16.84 -5.96
N SER A 142 15.85 -15.80 -6.13
CA SER A 142 15.88 -14.58 -5.32
C SER A 142 14.69 -14.42 -4.36
N GLY A 143 13.64 -15.24 -4.50
CA GLY A 143 12.38 -15.05 -3.77
C GLY A 143 11.60 -13.81 -4.21
N ALA A 144 12.00 -13.17 -5.31
CA ALA A 144 11.42 -11.93 -5.79
C ALA A 144 10.10 -12.16 -6.50
N PHE A 145 9.08 -11.42 -6.10
CA PHE A 145 7.84 -11.25 -6.84
C PHE A 145 8.10 -10.28 -8.00
N ASP A 146 8.02 -10.77 -9.24
CA ASP A 146 8.16 -9.95 -10.44
C ASP A 146 6.79 -9.41 -10.87
N LEU A 147 6.54 -8.13 -10.58
CA LEU A 147 5.24 -7.51 -10.83
C LEU A 147 4.92 -7.34 -12.32
N ALA A 148 5.93 -7.39 -13.20
CA ALA A 148 5.74 -7.34 -14.65
C ALA A 148 5.70 -8.75 -15.28
N GLY A 149 6.19 -9.76 -14.58
CA GLY A 149 6.42 -11.12 -15.08
C GLY A 149 5.16 -11.86 -15.54
N GLY A 150 3.97 -11.45 -15.08
CA GLY A 150 2.69 -11.98 -15.55
C GLY A 150 2.44 -11.77 -17.06
N SER A 151 3.10 -10.78 -17.67
CA SER A 151 2.96 -10.47 -19.10
C SER A 151 3.36 -11.65 -19.99
N ALA A 152 4.39 -12.41 -19.60
CA ALA A 152 4.83 -13.62 -20.31
C ALA A 152 3.81 -14.77 -20.25
N LYS A 153 2.81 -14.66 -19.39
CA LYS A 153 1.71 -15.62 -19.19
C LYS A 153 0.35 -15.05 -19.62
N GLU A 154 0.35 -13.98 -20.42
CA GLU A 154 -0.86 -13.26 -20.85
C GLU A 154 -1.73 -12.76 -19.67
N SER A 155 -1.12 -12.62 -18.49
CA SER A 155 -1.77 -12.26 -17.23
C SER A 155 -0.99 -11.13 -16.54
N ALA A 156 -0.66 -10.09 -17.30
CA ALA A 156 0.04 -8.92 -16.76
C ALA A 156 -0.75 -8.31 -15.58
N LEU A 157 -0.07 -8.09 -14.46
CA LEU A 157 -0.65 -7.41 -13.30
C LEU A 157 -0.95 -5.96 -13.67
N ARG A 158 -2.22 -5.58 -13.60
CA ARG A 158 -2.70 -4.28 -14.08
C ARG A 158 -3.95 -3.80 -13.36
N ILE A 159 -4.17 -2.50 -13.39
CA ILE A 159 -5.49 -1.89 -13.19
C ILE A 159 -6.06 -1.59 -14.58
N ALA A 160 -7.23 -2.16 -14.88
CA ALA A 160 -8.00 -1.91 -16.09
C ALA A 160 -9.30 -1.20 -15.71
N ILE A 161 -9.46 0.04 -16.16
CA ILE A 161 -10.62 0.90 -15.91
C ILE A 161 -11.48 0.99 -17.17
N ASP A 162 -12.77 0.75 -16.99
CA ASP A 162 -13.79 0.84 -18.03
C ASP A 162 -14.24 2.28 -18.23
N ALA A 163 -14.76 2.57 -19.43
CA ALA A 163 -15.35 3.88 -19.71
C ALA A 163 -16.65 4.04 -18.91
N VAL A 164 -16.74 5.11 -18.12
CA VAL A 164 -17.88 5.36 -17.23
C VAL A 164 -18.38 6.79 -17.40
N GLY A 165 -19.51 6.97 -18.10
CA GLY A 165 -20.05 8.28 -18.41
C GLY A 165 -19.09 9.06 -19.33
N ARG A 166 -18.51 10.15 -18.84
CA ARG A 166 -17.48 10.93 -19.56
C ARG A 166 -16.04 10.56 -19.18
N ALA A 167 -15.86 9.70 -18.18
CA ALA A 167 -14.53 9.26 -17.79
C ALA A 167 -14.01 8.23 -18.81
N PRO A 168 -12.80 8.43 -19.38
CA PRO A 168 -12.24 7.52 -20.37
C PRO A 168 -11.79 6.20 -19.73
N ALA A 169 -11.83 5.13 -20.53
CA ALA A 169 -11.19 3.86 -20.17
C ALA A 169 -9.67 4.01 -20.23
N PHE A 170 -8.96 3.28 -19.37
CA PHE A 170 -7.51 3.15 -19.45
C PHE A 170 -7.04 1.84 -18.83
N THR A 171 -5.83 1.41 -19.17
CA THR A 171 -5.18 0.27 -18.54
C THR A 171 -3.76 0.67 -18.16
N GLU A 172 -3.37 0.36 -16.92
CA GLU A 172 -2.04 0.67 -16.43
C GLU A 172 -1.44 -0.55 -15.73
N ASN A 173 -0.20 -0.88 -16.10
CA ASN A 173 0.49 -2.05 -15.56
C ASN A 173 1.25 -1.70 -14.29
N PHE A 174 1.34 -2.68 -13.39
CA PHE A 174 2.33 -2.70 -12.33
C PHE A 174 3.69 -3.13 -12.89
N GLY A 175 4.75 -2.87 -12.15
CA GLY A 175 6.10 -3.27 -12.54
C GLY A 175 7.09 -3.19 -11.39
N GLY A 176 8.34 -3.56 -11.65
CA GLY A 176 9.40 -3.66 -10.64
C GLY A 176 9.37 -4.99 -9.87
N ARG A 177 10.15 -5.05 -8.80
CA ARG A 177 10.33 -6.27 -8.00
C ARG A 177 10.01 -6.02 -6.55
N LEU A 178 9.24 -6.92 -5.96
CA LEU A 178 9.07 -7.00 -4.52
C LEU A 178 9.90 -8.19 -4.03
N ILE A 179 10.91 -7.96 -3.22
CA ILE A 179 11.66 -9.05 -2.60
C ILE A 179 10.91 -9.44 -1.34
N GLY A 180 10.41 -10.67 -1.32
CA GLY A 180 9.72 -11.23 -0.16
C GLY A 180 10.68 -11.62 0.96
N LYS A 181 10.09 -12.25 1.97
CA LYS A 181 10.78 -12.84 3.10
C LYS A 181 11.82 -13.87 2.67
N ALA A 182 12.95 -13.93 3.39
CA ALA A 182 14.03 -14.86 3.10
C ALA A 182 13.58 -16.31 3.36
N GLU A 183 13.91 -17.22 2.43
CA GLU A 183 13.61 -18.66 2.59
C GLU A 183 14.40 -19.26 3.76
N LYS A 184 15.61 -18.76 4.02
CA LYS A 184 16.48 -19.17 5.14
C LYS A 184 16.62 -18.05 6.15
N LYS A 185 16.17 -18.30 7.38
CA LYS A 185 16.11 -17.30 8.46
C LYS A 185 17.40 -17.20 9.26
N GLU A 186 18.35 -18.13 9.10
CA GLU A 186 19.58 -18.19 9.91
C GLU A 186 20.58 -17.05 9.63
N THR A 187 20.40 -16.33 8.52
CA THR A 187 21.31 -15.26 8.06
C THR A 187 20.74 -13.85 8.21
N LEU A 188 19.56 -13.70 8.82
CA LEU A 188 18.92 -12.40 9.02
C LEU A 188 19.78 -11.54 9.95
N ALA A 189 20.06 -10.31 9.51
CA ALA A 189 20.91 -9.37 10.24
C ALA A 189 20.11 -8.58 11.27
N ALA A 190 20.78 -8.18 12.35
CA ALA A 190 20.22 -7.19 13.26
C ALA A 190 20.16 -5.82 12.59
N TYR A 191 19.11 -5.04 12.89
CA TYR A 191 18.95 -3.67 12.41
C TYR A 191 18.46 -2.77 13.55
N THR A 192 18.92 -1.51 13.55
CA THR A 192 18.50 -0.51 14.53
C THR A 192 17.64 0.52 13.83
N PHE A 193 16.35 0.53 14.15
CA PHE A 193 15.42 1.56 13.72
C PHE A 193 15.55 2.77 14.65
N LYS A 194 15.61 3.95 14.06
CA LYS A 194 15.66 5.20 14.81
C LYS A 194 14.42 6.01 14.50
N ARG A 195 13.77 6.53 15.53
CA ARG A 195 12.63 7.44 15.41
C ARG A 195 12.94 8.71 16.18
N VAL A 196 12.46 9.84 15.68
CA VAL A 196 12.44 11.08 16.48
C VAL A 196 11.04 11.21 17.07
N VAL A 197 10.95 11.27 18.39
CA VAL A 197 9.70 11.48 19.13
C VAL A 197 9.90 12.74 19.98
N GLY A 198 9.22 13.83 19.62
CA GLY A 198 9.55 15.17 20.12
C GLY A 198 11.00 15.54 19.79
N ASN A 199 11.83 15.79 20.80
CA ASN A 199 13.26 16.09 20.66
C ASN A 199 14.18 14.89 20.94
N LYS A 200 13.64 13.71 21.24
CA LYS A 200 14.43 12.51 21.58
C LYS A 200 14.51 11.59 20.37
N THR A 201 15.73 11.13 20.06
CA THR A 201 15.90 9.96 19.19
C THR A 201 15.70 8.71 20.02
N VAL A 202 14.72 7.90 19.64
CA VAL A 202 14.39 6.61 20.23
C VAL A 202 14.90 5.54 19.28
N GLU A 203 15.55 4.51 19.81
CA GLU A 203 16.14 3.43 19.01
C GLU A 203 15.53 2.09 19.41
N ILE A 204 15.08 1.31 18.43
CA ILE A 204 14.73 -0.10 18.62
C ILE A 204 15.72 -0.94 17.83
N LYS A 205 16.41 -1.84 18.54
CA LYS A 205 17.30 -2.83 17.93
C LYS A 205 16.55 -4.15 17.78
N VAL A 206 16.37 -4.57 16.53
CA VAL A 206 15.75 -5.86 16.20
C VAL A 206 16.85 -6.84 15.78
N GLN A 207 16.81 -8.08 16.28
CA GLN A 207 17.88 -9.06 16.04
C GLN A 207 17.64 -9.91 14.78
N LYS A 208 16.38 -10.21 14.44
CA LYS A 208 16.00 -11.08 13.31
C LYS A 208 14.98 -10.38 12.41
N THR A 209 15.43 -9.37 11.68
CA THR A 209 14.58 -8.61 10.78
C THR A 209 14.60 -9.20 9.38
N ASP A 210 13.42 -9.47 8.81
CA ASP A 210 13.27 -9.93 7.43
C ASP A 210 12.72 -8.79 6.56
N PRO A 211 13.54 -8.22 5.66
CA PRO A 211 13.16 -7.05 4.89
C PRO A 211 12.33 -7.43 3.67
N ILE A 212 11.07 -6.98 3.63
CA ILE A 212 10.31 -6.89 2.38
C ILE A 212 10.79 -5.66 1.63
N ARG A 213 11.49 -5.85 0.50
CA ARG A 213 12.09 -4.75 -0.27
C ARG A 213 11.27 -4.42 -1.50
N PHE A 214 10.97 -3.14 -1.66
CA PHE A 214 10.37 -2.59 -2.86
C PHE A 214 11.50 -2.06 -3.74
N GLU A 215 11.77 -2.73 -4.86
CA GLU A 215 12.84 -2.41 -5.79
C GLU A 215 12.24 -1.92 -7.11
N ASN A 216 12.21 -0.60 -7.28
CA ASN A 216 11.62 0.10 -8.42
C ASN A 216 10.17 -0.35 -8.71
N VAL A 217 9.41 -0.61 -7.65
CA VAL A 217 8.01 -1.00 -7.78
C VAL A 217 7.23 0.15 -8.41
N SER A 218 6.43 -0.14 -9.43
CA SER A 218 5.51 0.82 -10.06
C SER A 218 4.09 0.41 -9.72
N LEU A 219 3.41 1.20 -8.90
CA LEU A 219 1.98 1.09 -8.66
C LEU A 219 1.22 1.62 -9.87
N ALA A 220 0.28 0.83 -10.39
CA ALA A 220 -0.56 1.26 -11.50
C ALA A 220 -1.43 2.47 -11.13
N LYS A 221 -1.68 3.35 -12.12
CA LYS A 221 -2.70 4.41 -12.10
C LYS A 221 -4.07 3.81 -11.79
N GLY A 222 -4.93 4.55 -11.09
CA GLY A 222 -6.31 4.12 -10.82
C GLY A 222 -6.66 4.11 -9.33
N PRO A 223 -7.92 3.87 -8.93
CA PRO A 223 -9.05 3.38 -9.74
C PRO A 223 -9.68 4.44 -10.68
N ASN A 224 -9.22 5.69 -10.62
CA ASN A 224 -9.58 6.74 -11.57
C ASN A 224 -8.34 7.57 -11.91
N GLU A 225 -8.50 8.57 -12.77
CA GLU A 225 -7.37 9.32 -13.31
C GLU A 225 -6.63 10.21 -12.29
N ASN A 226 -7.28 10.55 -11.18
CA ASN A 226 -6.70 11.38 -10.13
C ASN A 226 -5.64 10.65 -9.31
N TYR A 227 -5.53 9.33 -9.48
CA TYR A 227 -4.53 8.50 -8.82
C TYR A 227 -3.43 8.12 -9.81
N PRO A 228 -2.39 8.95 -10.00
CA PRO A 228 -1.31 8.70 -10.95
C PRO A 228 -0.52 7.43 -10.61
N ARG A 229 0.21 6.96 -11.62
CA ARG A 229 1.27 5.97 -11.43
C ARG A 229 2.25 6.46 -10.37
N THR A 230 2.64 5.57 -9.46
CA THR A 230 3.56 5.88 -8.36
C THR A 230 4.71 4.89 -8.33
N SER A 231 5.95 5.38 -8.26
CA SER A 231 7.13 4.55 -7.99
C SER A 231 7.33 4.39 -6.48
N VAL A 232 7.63 3.17 -6.04
CA VAL A 232 7.85 2.80 -4.63
C VAL A 232 9.21 2.17 -4.49
N ASN A 233 10.01 2.68 -3.54
CA ASN A 233 11.30 2.13 -3.17
C ASN A 233 11.48 2.14 -1.65
N GLY A 234 12.15 1.14 -1.10
CA GLY A 234 12.45 1.06 0.33
C GLY A 234 12.16 -0.31 0.90
N ARG A 235 11.94 -0.37 2.22
CA ARG A 235 11.72 -1.64 2.93
C ARG A 235 10.64 -1.53 3.99
N LEU A 236 9.93 -2.63 4.17
CA LEU A 236 9.04 -2.90 5.30
C LEU A 236 9.56 -4.18 5.96
N ASP A 237 10.00 -4.06 7.20
CA ASP A 237 10.77 -5.10 7.86
C ASP A 237 9.94 -5.81 8.90
N TYR A 238 9.91 -7.13 8.81
CA TYR A 238 9.23 -7.97 9.79
C TYR A 238 10.20 -8.39 10.89
N ASP A 239 9.82 -8.22 12.15
CA ASP A 239 10.51 -8.78 13.29
C ASP A 239 9.87 -10.10 13.72
N TYR A 240 10.61 -11.20 13.54
CA TYR A 240 10.15 -12.54 13.94
C TYR A 240 10.05 -12.74 15.45
N GLU A 241 10.67 -11.90 16.28
CA GLU A 241 10.62 -12.04 17.73
C GLU A 241 9.34 -11.44 18.33
N THR A 242 8.91 -10.30 17.80
CA THR A 242 7.75 -9.57 18.32
C THR A 242 6.51 -9.67 17.42
N GLY A 243 6.68 -10.08 16.17
CA GLY A 243 5.66 -10.01 15.15
C GLY A 243 5.43 -8.59 14.60
N ASN A 244 6.26 -7.61 14.98
CA ASN A 244 6.08 -6.22 14.58
C ASN A 244 6.62 -5.95 13.18
N TRP A 245 6.09 -4.91 12.54
CA TRP A 245 6.62 -4.36 11.30
C TRP A 245 7.21 -2.97 11.52
N TYR A 246 8.27 -2.68 10.77
CA TYR A 246 8.96 -1.39 10.81
C TYR A 246 9.24 -0.89 9.41
N THR A 247 9.10 0.42 9.20
CA THR A 247 9.57 1.06 7.98
C THR A 247 10.31 2.34 8.31
N ASP A 248 11.44 2.55 7.65
CA ASP A 248 12.33 3.69 7.83
C ASP A 248 12.67 4.28 6.47
N GLY A 249 11.66 4.91 5.84
CA GLY A 249 11.83 5.64 4.60
C GLY A 249 11.39 4.86 3.35
N LEU A 250 10.22 4.22 3.39
CA LEU A 250 9.53 3.79 2.17
C LEU A 250 9.12 5.04 1.37
N ARG A 251 9.59 5.17 0.13
CA ARG A 251 9.44 6.37 -0.69
C ARG A 251 8.44 6.15 -1.80
N PHE A 252 7.47 7.04 -1.92
CA PHE A 252 6.49 7.08 -2.99
C PHE A 252 6.75 8.30 -3.86
N LYS A 253 7.06 8.10 -5.14
CA LYS A 253 7.29 9.18 -6.12
C LYS A 253 6.21 9.16 -7.20
N TYR A 254 5.56 10.29 -7.43
CA TYR A 254 4.51 10.41 -8.43
C TYR A 254 4.39 11.84 -8.95
N THR A 255 3.72 12.01 -10.10
CA THR A 255 3.42 13.33 -10.65
C THR A 255 1.95 13.63 -10.42
N LEU A 256 1.65 14.72 -9.71
CA LEU A 256 0.30 15.20 -9.48
C LEU A 256 0.20 16.65 -9.99
N ASP A 257 -0.75 16.91 -10.88
CA ASP A 257 -0.97 18.23 -11.50
C ASP A 257 0.31 18.85 -12.11
N GLY A 258 1.13 18.01 -12.75
CA GLY A 258 2.38 18.40 -13.39
C GLY A 258 3.56 18.66 -12.43
N ARG A 259 3.39 18.39 -11.12
CA ARG A 259 4.45 18.51 -10.12
C ARG A 259 4.92 17.14 -9.67
N GLU A 260 6.24 16.98 -9.55
CA GLU A 260 6.83 15.81 -8.91
C GLU A 260 6.62 15.90 -7.40
N MET A 261 6.08 14.83 -6.83
CA MET A 261 5.83 14.66 -5.42
C MET A 261 6.65 13.48 -4.92
N GLU A 262 7.22 13.60 -3.72
CA GLU A 262 7.82 12.49 -2.98
C GLU A 262 7.18 12.44 -1.59
N ASP A 263 6.56 11.31 -1.25
CA ASP A 263 6.20 10.99 0.12
C ASP A 263 7.23 10.03 0.72
N ILE A 264 7.69 10.34 1.93
CA ILE A 264 8.55 9.47 2.73
C ILE A 264 7.73 8.91 3.88
N VAL A 265 7.64 7.59 3.94
CA VAL A 265 6.85 6.86 4.93
C VAL A 265 7.77 6.16 5.93
N THR A 266 7.48 6.40 7.20
CA THR A 266 8.19 5.83 8.36
C THR A 266 7.17 5.28 9.35
N GLY A 267 7.66 4.58 10.37
CA GLY A 267 6.84 4.17 11.51
C GLY A 267 6.77 2.67 11.67
N SER A 268 5.70 2.20 12.28
CA SER A 268 5.61 0.85 12.80
C SER A 268 4.20 0.30 12.80
N ILE A 269 4.10 -1.02 12.80
CA ILE A 269 2.86 -1.76 12.94
C ILE A 269 3.08 -2.81 14.02
N LYS A 270 2.47 -2.63 15.19
CA LYS A 270 2.70 -3.50 16.35
C LYS A 270 1.73 -4.67 16.34
N TRP A 271 2.21 -5.90 16.46
CA TRP A 271 1.34 -7.03 16.78
C TRP A 271 0.99 -7.01 18.26
N VAL A 272 -0.30 -7.11 18.56
CA VAL A 272 -0.82 -7.24 19.93
C VAL A 272 -1.66 -8.51 20.00
N GLU A 273 -1.12 -9.49 20.70
CA GLU A 273 -1.80 -10.76 20.95
C GLU A 273 -2.81 -10.62 22.10
N ASP A 274 -4.02 -11.15 21.92
CA ASP A 274 -4.98 -11.28 23.00
C ASP A 274 -4.46 -12.29 24.02
N PRO A 275 -4.50 -12.03 25.34
CA PRO A 275 -4.00 -12.96 26.36
C PRO A 275 -4.62 -14.37 26.24
N ASP A 276 -5.85 -14.45 25.74
CA ASP A 276 -6.60 -15.69 25.54
C ASP A 276 -6.57 -16.17 24.08
N ARG A 277 -5.63 -15.70 23.24
CA ARG A 277 -5.54 -16.04 21.80
C ARG A 277 -5.59 -17.54 21.53
N LYS A 278 -4.95 -18.35 22.37
CA LYS A 278 -4.99 -19.82 22.24
C LYS A 278 -6.41 -20.38 22.23
N SER A 279 -7.36 -19.69 22.87
CA SER A 279 -8.76 -20.09 22.94
C SER A 279 -9.66 -19.34 21.95
N ASN A 280 -9.39 -18.06 21.71
CA ASN A 280 -10.29 -17.18 20.96
C ASN A 280 -9.75 -16.77 19.57
N GLY A 281 -8.50 -17.07 19.27
CA GLY A 281 -7.81 -16.72 18.02
C GLY A 281 -7.53 -15.23 17.82
N LYS A 282 -7.76 -14.39 18.83
CA LYS A 282 -7.76 -12.94 18.66
C LYS A 282 -6.38 -12.32 18.76
N GLY A 283 -6.18 -11.30 17.95
CA GLY A 283 -5.06 -10.38 18.01
C GLY A 283 -5.33 -9.19 17.11
N TYR A 284 -4.45 -8.20 17.11
CA TYR A 284 -4.55 -7.11 16.16
C TYR A 284 -3.18 -6.51 15.85
N TYR A 285 -3.06 -5.99 14.64
CA TYR A 285 -2.00 -5.07 14.31
C TYR A 285 -2.44 -3.64 14.62
N ASP A 286 -1.64 -2.91 15.42
CA ASP A 286 -1.83 -1.50 15.73
C ASP A 286 -0.91 -0.66 14.84
N PHE A 287 -1.52 0.14 13.96
CA PHE A 287 -0.82 0.92 12.93
C PHE A 287 -0.40 2.27 13.48
N ASN A 288 0.85 2.63 13.21
CA ASN A 288 1.39 3.97 13.42
C ASN A 288 2.38 4.28 12.30
N ILE A 289 1.83 4.54 11.12
CA ILE A 289 2.58 4.88 9.91
C ILE A 289 2.53 6.39 9.74
N ARG A 290 3.67 7.04 9.53
CA ARG A 290 3.79 8.48 9.39
C ARG A 290 4.30 8.86 8.01
N PHE A 291 3.88 10.04 7.55
CA PHE A 291 4.18 10.56 6.23
C PHE A 291 4.91 11.89 6.38
N ASN A 292 6.01 12.03 5.65
CA ASN A 292 6.77 13.27 5.50
C ASN A 292 7.16 13.90 6.84
N GLU A 293 7.65 13.08 7.78
CA GLU A 293 8.14 13.56 9.07
C GLU A 293 9.22 14.63 8.86
N THR A 294 8.87 15.88 9.13
CA THR A 294 9.86 16.95 9.21
C THR A 294 10.63 16.79 10.50
N LYS A 295 11.97 16.85 10.46
CA LYS A 295 12.81 17.01 11.66
C LYS A 295 12.53 18.38 12.28
N LYS A 296 11.41 18.55 12.98
CA LYS A 296 11.13 19.77 13.74
C LYS A 296 11.64 19.57 15.16
N GLY A 297 12.65 20.35 15.53
CA GLY A 297 12.97 20.57 16.93
C GLY A 297 11.82 21.34 17.57
N GLY A 298 11.02 20.69 18.40
CA GLY A 298 9.78 21.22 18.96
C GLY A 298 9.43 20.54 20.29
N SER A 299 8.87 21.31 21.22
CA SER A 299 8.80 21.05 22.67
C SER A 299 7.77 20.01 23.13
N GLU A 300 7.33 19.08 22.28
CA GLU A 300 6.36 18.03 22.65
C GLU A 300 6.99 16.86 23.44
N SER A 301 8.30 16.96 23.77
CA SER A 301 9.06 15.90 24.45
C SER A 301 8.51 15.51 25.83
N ALA A 302 7.87 16.44 26.54
CA ALA A 302 7.42 16.21 27.90
C ALA A 302 6.39 15.06 28.05
N ALA A 303 5.58 14.79 27.01
CA ALA A 303 4.61 13.70 27.04
C ALA A 303 5.25 12.31 26.86
N PHE A 304 6.41 12.25 26.21
CA PHE A 304 7.11 11.00 25.86
C PHE A 304 8.35 10.73 26.71
N GLU A 305 8.83 11.73 27.47
CA GLU A 305 10.00 11.61 28.38
C GLU A 305 9.81 10.56 29.50
N LYS A 306 8.56 10.24 29.86
CA LYS A 306 8.23 9.25 30.90
C LYS A 306 7.93 7.84 30.36
N MET A 307 7.90 7.66 29.04
CA MET A 307 7.61 6.37 28.41
C MET A 307 8.90 5.55 28.26
N SER A 308 8.76 4.22 28.21
CA SER A 308 9.88 3.38 27.74
C SER A 308 10.20 3.74 26.29
N ASP A 309 11.42 3.45 25.83
CA ASP A 309 11.80 3.69 24.44
C ASP A 309 10.89 2.92 23.48
N GLU A 310 10.47 1.70 23.84
CA GLU A 310 9.51 0.94 23.05
C GLU A 310 8.14 1.63 23.01
N ASP A 311 7.57 2.02 24.15
CA ASP A 311 6.26 2.68 24.20
C ASP A 311 6.27 4.02 23.46
N ALA A 312 7.33 4.82 23.62
CA ALA A 312 7.52 6.06 22.89
C ALA A 312 7.63 5.82 21.38
N PHE A 313 8.31 4.74 20.96
CA PHE A 313 8.45 4.37 19.56
C PHE A 313 7.11 3.97 18.95
N PHE A 314 6.17 3.40 19.70
CA PHE A 314 4.83 3.04 19.17
C PHE A 314 3.76 4.10 19.40
N ALA A 315 4.04 5.15 20.16
CA ALA A 315 3.05 6.17 20.50
C ALA A 315 2.58 6.99 19.28
N VAL A 316 1.26 7.21 19.22
CA VAL A 316 0.63 8.03 18.18
C VAL A 316 0.89 9.50 18.45
N ASP A 317 1.22 10.24 17.40
CA ASP A 317 1.40 11.69 17.42
C ASP A 317 0.46 12.31 16.37
N ASP A 318 -0.66 12.85 16.84
CA ASP A 318 -1.69 13.46 16.00
C ASP A 318 -1.29 14.87 15.51
N SER A 319 -0.13 15.40 15.91
CA SER A 319 0.43 16.60 15.29
C SER A 319 0.94 16.29 13.86
N LEU A 320 1.35 15.04 13.61
CA LEU A 320 1.97 14.57 12.38
C LEU A 320 0.96 13.94 11.40
N SER A 321 1.28 14.01 10.10
CA SER A 321 0.54 13.30 9.07
C SER A 321 0.74 11.80 9.22
N CYS A 322 -0.33 11.04 9.50
CA CYS A 322 -0.22 9.63 9.83
C CYS A 322 -1.45 8.79 9.43
N LEU A 323 -1.21 7.50 9.24
CA LEU A 323 -2.20 6.44 9.11
C LEU A 323 -2.11 5.58 10.38
N THR A 324 -3.18 5.57 11.16
CA THR A 324 -3.27 4.88 12.45
C THR A 324 -4.45 3.93 12.48
N GLY A 325 -4.73 3.31 13.63
CA GLY A 325 -5.88 2.43 13.82
C GLY A 325 -5.47 0.96 13.81
N ARG A 326 -6.45 0.07 13.67
CA ARG A 326 -6.23 -1.36 13.92
C ARG A 326 -6.70 -2.24 12.79
N ILE A 327 -5.96 -3.32 12.57
CA ILE A 327 -6.42 -4.47 11.80
C ILE A 327 -6.58 -5.63 12.77
N HIS A 328 -7.82 -6.02 13.03
CA HIS A 328 -8.15 -7.09 13.96
C HIS A 328 -8.16 -8.44 13.26
N TYR A 329 -7.65 -9.46 13.93
CA TYR A 329 -7.61 -10.85 13.49
C TYR A 329 -8.41 -11.72 14.45
N VAL A 330 -9.13 -12.69 13.88
CA VAL A 330 -9.74 -13.81 14.59
C VAL A 330 -9.36 -15.07 13.85
N ASP A 331 -8.34 -15.75 14.38
CA ASP A 331 -7.75 -16.95 13.81
C ASP A 331 -8.56 -18.20 14.16
N THR A 332 -8.70 -19.08 13.18
CA THR A 332 -9.15 -20.45 13.40
C THR A 332 -7.92 -21.34 13.52
N MET A 333 -7.79 -22.01 14.66
CA MET A 333 -6.68 -22.91 14.95
C MET A 333 -6.99 -24.35 14.51
N ALA A 334 -6.04 -25.01 13.88
CA ALA A 334 -6.00 -26.44 13.62
C ALA A 334 -4.77 -27.02 14.31
N GLY A 335 -4.94 -27.43 15.57
CA GLY A 335 -3.80 -27.69 16.47
C GLY A 335 -3.01 -26.40 16.70
N ASP A 336 -1.70 -26.44 16.49
CA ASP A 336 -0.82 -25.27 16.65
C ASP A 336 -0.72 -24.39 15.39
N THR A 337 -1.50 -24.69 14.34
CA THR A 337 -1.43 -23.99 13.06
C THR A 337 -2.70 -23.18 12.81
N VAL A 338 -2.55 -21.93 12.39
CA VAL A 338 -3.68 -21.12 11.91
C VAL A 338 -4.15 -21.67 10.56
N SER A 339 -5.41 -22.10 10.46
CA SER A 339 -6.03 -22.63 9.25
C SER A 339 -6.81 -21.60 8.45
N ALA A 340 -7.33 -20.58 9.13
CA ALA A 340 -8.04 -19.46 8.53
C ALA A 340 -7.99 -18.24 9.46
N SER A 341 -8.24 -17.04 8.92
CA SER A 341 -8.37 -15.82 9.72
C SER A 341 -9.52 -14.96 9.20
N GLN A 342 -10.35 -14.46 10.10
CA GLN A 342 -11.24 -13.34 9.81
C GLN A 342 -10.55 -12.04 10.23
N VAL A 343 -10.42 -11.12 9.28
CA VAL A 343 -9.67 -9.89 9.44
C VAL A 343 -10.59 -8.68 9.25
N THR A 344 -10.51 -7.69 10.14
CA THR A 344 -11.29 -6.46 10.08
C THR A 344 -10.37 -5.25 10.08
N TYR A 345 -10.47 -4.42 9.04
CA TYR A 345 -9.69 -3.20 8.88
C TYR A 345 -10.46 -2.01 9.46
N LYS A 346 -9.78 -1.21 10.29
CA LYS A 346 -10.25 0.06 10.85
C LYS A 346 -9.08 1.03 10.97
N LEU A 347 -8.62 1.54 9.84
CA LEU A 347 -7.51 2.49 9.80
C LEU A 347 -8.01 3.91 9.60
N ASN A 348 -7.37 4.84 10.31
CA ASN A 348 -7.72 6.24 10.40
C ASN A 348 -6.64 7.07 9.71
N ALA A 349 -7.02 8.18 9.08
CA ALA A 349 -6.08 9.17 8.59
C ALA A 349 -6.05 10.37 9.53
N ASN A 350 -4.87 10.94 9.69
CA ASN A 350 -4.70 12.29 10.20
C ASN A 350 -3.83 13.08 9.21
N LYS A 351 -4.39 14.19 8.68
CA LYS A 351 -3.72 15.08 7.73
C LYS A 351 -3.08 14.34 6.53
N LEU A 352 -3.77 13.35 5.99
CA LEU A 352 -3.32 12.62 4.79
C LEU A 352 -4.14 13.00 3.57
N SER A 353 -3.50 13.08 2.40
CA SER A 353 -4.20 13.17 1.13
C SER A 353 -4.79 11.82 0.71
N ARG A 354 -5.82 11.84 -0.14
CA ARG A 354 -6.35 10.60 -0.76
C ARG A 354 -5.28 9.83 -1.53
N GLN A 355 -4.34 10.55 -2.14
CA GLN A 355 -3.23 9.95 -2.87
C GLN A 355 -2.31 9.14 -1.96
N GLN A 356 -1.94 9.68 -0.80
CA GLN A 356 -1.12 8.98 0.20
C GLN A 356 -1.81 7.71 0.71
N ILE A 357 -3.09 7.82 1.07
CA ILE A 357 -3.90 6.68 1.55
C ILE A 357 -3.97 5.59 0.47
N MET A 358 -4.27 5.96 -0.78
CA MET A 358 -4.38 5.03 -1.90
C MET A 358 -3.05 4.35 -2.24
N ASN A 359 -1.96 5.12 -2.24
CA ASN A 359 -0.62 4.61 -2.54
C ASN A 359 -0.17 3.59 -1.48
N PHE A 360 -0.32 3.93 -0.21
CA PHE A 360 0.01 3.00 0.87
C PHE A 360 -0.88 1.75 0.81
N PHE A 361 -2.20 1.90 0.62
CA PHE A 361 -3.12 0.78 0.48
C PHE A 361 -2.71 -0.17 -0.66
N LYS A 362 -2.39 0.36 -1.85
CA LYS A 362 -1.95 -0.49 -2.98
C LYS A 362 -0.63 -1.19 -2.68
N ALA A 363 0.34 -0.51 -2.08
CA ALA A 363 1.62 -1.12 -1.69
C ALA A 363 1.41 -2.23 -0.65
N TRP A 364 0.56 -1.99 0.35
CA TRP A 364 0.15 -2.98 1.35
C TRP A 364 -0.52 -4.19 0.69
N MET A 365 -1.45 -3.96 -0.24
CA MET A 365 -2.17 -5.04 -0.93
C MET A 365 -1.29 -5.83 -1.92
N LEU A 366 -0.25 -5.22 -2.50
CA LEU A 366 0.72 -5.93 -3.33
C LEU A 366 1.56 -6.93 -2.54
N ALA A 367 1.81 -6.64 -1.27
CA ALA A 367 2.61 -7.47 -0.38
C ALA A 367 1.77 -8.46 0.46
N VAL A 368 0.46 -8.61 0.14
CA VAL A 368 -0.45 -9.60 0.75
C VAL A 368 0.11 -11.01 0.61
N GLY A 369 0.03 -11.77 1.71
CA GLY A 369 0.78 -13.01 1.89
C GLY A 369 2.01 -12.70 2.72
N PRO A 370 3.14 -12.24 2.13
CA PRO A 370 4.31 -11.83 2.90
C PRO A 370 4.02 -10.93 4.11
N THR A 371 3.06 -10.00 4.00
CA THR A 371 2.65 -9.10 5.09
C THR A 371 1.53 -9.63 5.99
N ASN A 372 0.75 -10.61 5.53
CA ASN A 372 -0.51 -11.02 6.17
C ASN A 372 -0.53 -12.49 6.61
N ASP A 373 0.54 -13.26 6.37
CA ASP A 373 0.63 -14.72 6.62
C ASP A 373 1.26 -15.12 7.96
N GLU A 374 1.64 -14.21 8.86
CA GLU A 374 2.28 -14.63 10.12
C GLU A 374 1.28 -14.85 11.24
#